data_AF-A0A965ZR47-F1
#
_entry.id   AF-A0A965ZR47-F1
#
_cell.length_a   1.000
_cell.length_b   1.000
_cell.length_c   1.000
_cell.angle_alpha   90.00
_cell.angle_beta   90.00
_cell.angle_gamma   90.00
#
_symmetry.space_group_name_H-M   'P 1'
#
loop_
_entity.id
_entity.type
_entity.pdbx_description
1 polymer ?
#
loop_
_entity_poly.entity_id
_entity_poly.type
_entity_poly.pdbx_seq_one_letter_code
_entity_poly.pdbx_strand_id
1 'polypeptide(L)' 'MLAAIKISITEDALGAQRAFRARMDAQCEEIENYRLAVLRDEGRQLNMEQAAKEWIERFAEHFASEAQAP' A
#
# COMPACT_ATOMS: atom_id res chain seq x y z
N MET A 1 -12.95 -21.18 27.85
CA MET A 1 -13.29 -21.16 26.42
C MET A 1 -13.39 -19.73 25.88
N LEU A 2 -14.21 -18.85 26.46
CA LEU A 2 -14.38 -17.45 26.01
C LEU A 2 -13.09 -16.60 26.02
N ALA A 3 -12.20 -16.79 27.00
CA ALA A 3 -10.93 -16.05 27.07
C ALA A 3 -9.94 -16.43 25.95
N ALA A 4 -9.88 -17.71 25.56
CA ALA A 4 -9.03 -18.19 24.47
C ALA A 4 -9.51 -17.66 23.10
N ILE A 5 -10.84 -17.62 22.90
CA ILE A 5 -11.44 -17.04 21.68
C ILE A 5 -11.11 -15.54 21.57
N LYS A 6 -11.20 -14.79 22.68
CA LYS A 6 -10.86 -13.35 22.69
C LYS A 6 -9.37 -13.09 22.41
N ILE A 7 -8.48 -13.94 22.92
CA ILE A 7 -7.04 -13.86 22.65
C ILE A 7 -6.76 -14.14 21.16
N SER A 8 -7.32 -15.22 20.59
CA SER A 8 -7.14 -15.56 19.17
C SER A 8 -7.64 -14.46 18.22
N ILE A 9 -8.83 -13.89 18.47
CA ILE A 9 -9.37 -12.77 17.66
C ILE A 9 -8.45 -11.54 17.73
N THR A 10 -7.82 -11.30 18.88
CA THR A 10 -6.91 -10.16 19.05
C THR A 10 -5.61 -10.38 18.28
N GLU A 11 -5.06 -11.59 18.29
CA GLU A 11 -3.86 -11.94 17.52
C GLU A 11 -4.09 -11.83 16.01
N ASP A 12 -5.23 -12.32 15.52
CA ASP A 12 -5.61 -12.22 14.10
C ASP A 12 -5.77 -10.76 13.65
N ALA A 13 -6.43 -9.93 14.47
CA ALA A 13 -6.58 -8.50 14.19
C ALA A 13 -5.25 -7.75 14.19
N LEU A 14 -4.34 -8.08 15.11
CA LEU A 14 -2.98 -7.53 15.14
C LEU A 14 -2.17 -7.97 13.92
N GLY A 15 -2.33 -9.22 13.47
CA GLY A 15 -1.73 -9.73 12.25
C GLY A 15 -2.21 -8.96 11.01
N ALA A 16 -3.53 -8.78 10.87
CA ALA A 16 -4.13 -8.01 9.78
C ALA A 16 -3.65 -6.55 9.77
N GLN A 17 -3.55 -5.91 10.94
CA GLN A 17 -3.06 -4.54 11.06
C GLN A 17 -1.58 -4.41 10.63
N ARG A 18 -0.73 -5.37 11.01
CA ARG A 18 0.69 -5.39 10.59
C ARG A 18 0.82 -5.59 9.09
N ALA A 19 0.06 -6.52 8.51
CA ALA A 19 0.06 -6.77 7.08
C ALA A 19 -0.44 -5.55 6.29
N PHE A 20 -1.50 -4.89 6.78
CA PHE A 20 -2.00 -3.64 6.20
C PHE A 20 -0.93 -2.55 6.23
N ARG A 21 -0.29 -2.33 7.38
CA ARG A 21 0.77 -1.32 7.52
C ARG A 21 1.95 -1.60 6.59
N ALA A 22 2.41 -2.85 6.52
CA ALA A 22 3.49 -3.24 5.62
C ALA A 22 3.14 -2.95 4.15
N ARG A 23 1.89 -3.18 3.72
CA ARG A 23 1.43 -2.81 2.37
C ARG A 23 1.43 -1.30 2.16
N MET A 24 0.99 -0.50 3.14
CA MET A 24 1.00 0.96 3.03
C MET A 24 2.43 1.52 2.95
N ASP A 25 3.35 0.98 3.75
CA ASP A 25 4.76 1.39 3.71
C ASP A 25 5.39 1.08 2.34
N ALA A 26 5.11 -0.10 1.77
CA ALA A 26 5.56 -0.47 0.43
C ALA A 26 4.97 0.44 -0.66
N GLN A 27 3.69 0.84 -0.55
CA GLN A 27 3.09 1.79 -1.49
C GLN A 27 3.76 3.17 -1.43
N CYS A 28 4.15 3.65 -0.25
CA CYS A 28 4.90 4.90 -0.12
C CYS A 28 6.27 4.82 -0.82
N GLU A 29 6.96 3.69 -0.73
CA GLU A 29 8.23 3.47 -1.43
C GLU A 29 8.05 3.49 -2.95
N GLU A 30 7.04 2.79 -3.47
CA GLU A 30 6.73 2.78 -4.89
C GLU A 30 6.37 4.16 -5.44
N ILE A 31 5.59 4.96 -4.70
CA ILE A 31 5.26 6.34 -5.08
C ILE A 31 6.52 7.21 -5.16
N GLU A 32 7.47 7.04 -4.23
CA GLU A 32 8.74 7.77 -4.27
C GLU A 32 9.59 7.33 -5.47
N ASN A 33 9.68 6.03 -5.73
CA ASN A 33 10.38 5.50 -6.89
C ASN A 33 9.79 6.04 -8.20
N TYR A 34 8.46 6.09 -8.31
CA TYR A 34 7.77 6.72 -9.43
C TYR A 34 8.11 8.19 -9.57
N ARG A 35 8.06 8.95 -8.48
CA ARG A 35 8.40 10.39 -8.47
C ARG A 35 9.82 10.64 -9.00
N LEU A 36 10.78 9.81 -8.58
CA LEU A 36 12.17 9.88 -9.04
C LEU A 36 12.31 9.44 -10.51
N ALA A 37 11.59 8.42 -10.93
CA ALA A 37 11.57 7.97 -12.32
C ALA A 37 11.00 9.04 -13.26
N VAL A 38 9.89 9.68 -12.90
CA VAL A 38 9.30 10.79 -13.66
C VAL A 38 10.27 11.97 -13.77
N LEU A 39 10.99 12.30 -12.69
CA LEU A 39 12.01 13.33 -12.75
C LEU A 39 13.16 12.95 -13.70
N ARG A 40 13.64 11.71 -13.62
CA ARG A 40 14.76 11.22 -14.45
C ARG A 40 14.39 11.10 -15.93
N ASP A 41 13.22 10.54 -16.21
CA ASP A 41 12.84 10.10 -17.56
C ASP A 41 12.04 11.18 -18.31
N GLU A 42 11.26 11.98 -17.59
CA GLU A 42 10.39 13.01 -18.18
C GLU A 42 10.82 14.44 -17.81
N GLY A 43 11.73 14.62 -16.85
CA GLY A 43 12.16 15.93 -16.36
C GLY A 43 11.12 16.68 -15.52
N ARG A 44 9.96 16.07 -15.24
CA ARG A 44 8.90 16.69 -14.44
C ARG A 44 9.20 16.54 -12.95
N GLN A 45 9.06 17.63 -12.21
CA GLN A 45 9.13 17.60 -10.75
C GLN A 45 7.74 17.46 -10.17
N LEU A 46 7.48 16.31 -9.55
CA LEU A 46 6.25 16.06 -8.81
C LEU A 46 6.52 16.21 -7.31
N ASN A 47 5.55 16.80 -6.60
CA ASN A 47 5.46 16.63 -5.16
C ASN A 47 4.84 15.26 -4.82
N MET A 48 4.87 14.88 -3.55
CA MET A 48 4.35 13.57 -3.11
C MET A 48 2.87 13.36 -3.40
N GLU A 49 2.03 14.39 -3.25
CA GLU A 49 0.59 14.30 -3.51
C GLU A 49 0.30 14.08 -5.00
N GLN A 50 1.01 14.81 -5.87
CA GLN A 50 0.91 14.65 -7.32
C GLN A 50 1.37 13.26 -7.76
N ALA A 51 2.51 12.80 -7.23
CA ALA A 51 3.02 11.47 -7.52
C ALA A 51 2.05 10.38 -7.05
N ALA A 52 1.48 10.50 -5.85
CA ALA A 52 0.48 9.57 -5.33
C ALA A 52 -0.78 9.53 -6.20
N LYS A 53 -1.29 10.69 -6.63
CA LYS A 53 -2.46 10.77 -7.51
C LYS A 53 -2.21 10.10 -8.85
N GLU A 54 -1.10 10.42 -9.51
CA GLU A 54 -0.73 9.78 -10.79
C GLU A 54 -0.49 8.27 -10.62
N TRP A 55 0.13 7.85 -9.51
CA TRP A 55 0.36 6.45 -9.19
C TRP A 55 -0.95 5.68 -9.03
N ILE A 56 -1.90 6.22 -8.27
CA ILE A 56 -3.23 5.62 -8.09
C ILE A 56 -3.96 5.54 -9.44
N GLU A 57 -3.99 6.61 -10.23
CA GLU A 57 -4.67 6.62 -11.53
C GLU A 57 -4.11 5.56 -12.49
N ARG A 58 -2.80 5.25 -12.41
CA ARG A 58 -2.13 4.29 -13.30
C ARG A 58 -2.18 2.85 -12.80
N PHE A 59 -2.12 2.64 -11.49
CA PHE A 59 -1.87 1.32 -10.91
C PHE A 59 -2.98 0.82 -9.97
N ALA A 60 -4.00 1.63 -9.63
CA ALA A 60 -5.10 1.22 -8.76
C ALA A 60 -5.86 -0.02 -9.24
N GLU A 61 -6.03 -0.16 -10.56
CA GLU A 61 -6.71 -1.34 -11.14
C GLU A 61 -5.95 -2.65 -10.87
N HIS A 62 -4.61 -2.59 -10.77
CA HIS A 62 -3.80 -3.77 -10.44
C HIS A 62 -3.97 -4.19 -8.98
N PHE A 63 -4.03 -3.22 -8.06
CA PHE A 63 -4.20 -3.48 -6.63
C PHE A 63 -5.58 -4.07 -6.28
N ALA A 64 -6.63 -3.69 -7.01
CA ALA A 64 -7.96 -4.27 -6.82
C ALA A 64 -8.01 -5.76 -7.17
N SER A 65 -7.18 -6.21 -8.11
CA SER A 65 -7.12 -7.63 -8.52
C SER A 65 -6.33 -8.51 -7.55
N GLU A 66 -5.26 -7.98 -6.93
CA GLU A 66 -4.45 -8.73 -5.96
C GLU A 66 -5.16 -8.94 -4.62
N ALA A 67 -6.06 -8.02 -4.24
CA ALA A 67 -6.92 -8.18 -3.07
C ALA A 67 -7.99 -9.29 -3.22
N GLN A 68 -8.09 -9.91 -4.40
CA GLN A 68 -9.08 -10.94 -4.74
C GLN A 68 -8.48 -12.34 -4.96
N ALA A 69 -7.20 -12.56 -4.66
CA ALA A 69 -6.63 -13.91 -4.70
C ALA A 69 -7.27 -14.81 -3.61
N PRO A 70 -7.78 -16.01 -3.96
CA PRO A 70 -8.53 -16.90 -3.07
C PRO A 70 -7.70 -17.49 -1.93
#